data_AF-A0A5C7P2T8-F1
#
_entry.id   AF-A0A5C7P2T8-F1
#
_cell.length_a   1.000
_cell.length_b   1.000
_cell.length_c   1.000
_cell.angle_alpha   90.00
_cell.angle_beta   90.00
_cell.angle_gamma   90.00
#
_symmetry.space_group_name_H-M   'P 1'
#
loop_
_entity.id
_entity.type
_entity.pdbx_description
1 polymer ?
#
loop_
_entity_poly.entity_id
_entity_poly.type
_entity_poly.pdbx_seq_one_letter_code
_entity_poly.pdbx_strand_id
1 'polypeptide(L)'
;MARIELRDVTIYIQDGLSGSAVLSSNATANDATINISSVNLNTTDTDLVPVGARLYLAGETANTVHTVTARTPTSNSPTTCVTITPVVGAGSYNSGNSQNAVTFINQRLEVNVGEGNLTFTESKEYEYLRDRGNLDTVKEGDEQPISVEMEFVFEYVRSQSGQDITPVEAIKGINAAAEWVSSSSDLCEPYAVDILLKHCVPCGTDHDQDILLPDFRWESLDYDLQAATISVSGQCNVSNATVTRSDDSECA
;
A
#
# COMPACT_ATOMS: atom_id res chain seq x y z
N MET A 1 -10.71 2.46 27.84
CA MET A 1 -10.17 2.41 26.47
C MET A 1 -9.32 1.17 26.39
N ALA A 2 -9.59 0.28 25.43
CA ALA A 2 -8.76 -0.89 25.21
C ALA A 2 -7.36 -0.43 24.79
N ARG A 3 -6.34 -1.12 25.30
CA ARG A 3 -4.95 -0.90 24.87
C ARG A 3 -4.84 -1.47 23.46
N ILE A 4 -4.23 -0.73 22.53
CA ILE A 4 -3.85 -1.28 21.23
C ILE A 4 -2.73 -2.28 21.49
N GLU A 5 -2.97 -3.54 21.19
CA GLU A 5 -1.98 -4.60 21.29
C GLU A 5 -1.54 -4.97 19.88
N LEU A 6 -0.22 -5.05 19.65
CA LEU A 6 0.34 -5.32 18.31
C LEU A 6 -0.14 -6.65 17.70
N ARG A 7 -0.58 -7.60 18.53
CA ARG A 7 -1.16 -8.87 18.06
C ARG A 7 -2.49 -8.69 17.30
N ASP A 8 -3.18 -7.58 17.52
CA ASP A 8 -4.45 -7.23 16.87
C ASP A 8 -4.23 -6.21 15.74
N VAL A 9 -2.96 -5.94 15.39
CA VAL A 9 -2.56 -5.00 14.34
C VAL A 9 -1.90 -5.75 13.20
N THR A 10 -2.44 -5.56 12.00
CA THR A 10 -1.83 -6.03 10.76
C THR A 10 -1.11 -4.88 10.07
N ILE A 11 0.15 -5.09 9.69
CA ILE A 11 0.93 -4.09 8.94
C ILE A 11 0.91 -4.43 7.47
N TYR A 12 0.61 -3.44 6.64
CA TYR A 12 0.67 -3.52 5.19
C TYR A 12 1.73 -2.56 4.65
N ILE A 13 2.56 -3.06 3.75
CA ILE A 13 3.40 -2.22 2.88
C ILE A 13 2.67 -2.08 1.56
N GLN A 14 2.39 -0.86 1.14
CA GLN A 14 1.59 -0.57 -0.05
C GLN A 14 2.38 0.23 -1.08
N ASP A 15 2.15 -0.09 -2.35
CA ASP A 15 2.65 0.72 -3.46
C ASP A 15 1.72 1.91 -3.75
N GLY A 16 2.10 2.77 -4.69
CA GLY A 16 1.30 3.91 -5.12
C GLY A 16 0.37 3.67 -6.29
N LEU A 17 0.13 2.42 -6.72
CA LEU A 17 -0.56 2.16 -7.98
C LEU A 17 -2.01 2.67 -7.93
N SER A 18 -2.36 3.50 -8.90
CA SER A 18 -3.72 3.98 -9.10
C SER A 18 -4.02 4.13 -10.59
N GLY A 19 -5.30 4.01 -10.93
CA GLY A 19 -5.72 4.21 -12.32
C GLY A 19 -7.05 3.56 -12.64
N SER A 20 -7.36 3.55 -13.93
CA SER A 20 -8.62 2.98 -14.43
C SER A 20 -8.44 2.32 -15.79
N ALA A 21 -9.38 1.45 -16.12
CA ALA A 21 -9.55 0.93 -17.46
C ALA A 21 -11.04 0.71 -17.76
N VAL A 22 -11.34 0.41 -19.02
CA VAL A 22 -12.68 0.08 -19.50
C VAL A 22 -12.72 -1.38 -19.93
N LEU A 23 -13.80 -2.10 -19.60
CA LEU A 23 -14.04 -3.43 -20.13
C LEU A 23 -14.28 -3.36 -21.64
N SER A 24 -13.45 -4.03 -22.43
CA SER A 24 -13.62 -4.09 -23.90
C SER A 24 -14.64 -5.15 -24.33
N SER A 25 -15.02 -6.05 -23.42
CA SER A 25 -16.14 -6.98 -23.55
C SER A 25 -16.83 -7.16 -22.20
N ASN A 26 -18.14 -7.45 -22.20
CA ASN A 26 -18.86 -7.79 -20.96
C ASN A 26 -18.12 -8.94 -20.25
N ALA A 27 -17.88 -8.78 -18.96
CA ALA A 27 -17.46 -9.88 -18.09
C ALA A 27 -18.70 -10.66 -17.63
N THR A 28 -18.48 -11.88 -17.18
CA THR A 28 -19.50 -12.77 -16.62
C THR A 28 -18.99 -13.37 -15.32
N ALA A 29 -19.93 -13.76 -14.45
CA ALA A 29 -19.58 -14.40 -13.20
C ALA A 29 -18.76 -15.67 -13.45
N ASN A 30 -17.70 -15.86 -12.67
CA ASN A 30 -16.67 -16.88 -12.77
C ASN A 30 -15.66 -16.70 -13.90
N ASP A 31 -15.66 -15.58 -14.63
CA ASP A 31 -14.56 -15.28 -15.53
C ASP A 31 -13.25 -15.12 -14.75
N ALA A 32 -12.23 -15.91 -15.11
CA ALA A 32 -10.88 -15.74 -14.59
C ALA A 32 -10.08 -14.69 -15.39
N THR A 33 -10.63 -14.23 -16.50
CA THR A 33 -9.95 -13.36 -17.45
C THR A 33 -10.92 -12.30 -17.94
N ILE A 34 -10.48 -11.05 -17.95
CA ILE A 34 -11.27 -9.91 -18.43
C ILE A 34 -10.51 -9.17 -19.53
N ASN A 35 -11.24 -8.77 -20.57
CA ASN A 35 -10.67 -7.95 -21.64
C ASN A 35 -10.86 -6.48 -21.28
N ILE A 36 -9.76 -5.72 -21.38
CA ILE A 36 -9.71 -4.32 -21.00
C ILE A 36 -9.21 -3.47 -22.17
N SER A 37 -9.45 -2.17 -22.06
CA SER A 37 -9.03 -1.15 -23.01
C SER A 37 -8.93 0.19 -22.29
N SER A 38 -8.30 1.18 -22.94
CA SER A 38 -8.15 2.53 -22.38
C SER A 38 -7.54 2.53 -20.98
N VAL A 39 -6.53 1.69 -20.77
CA VAL A 39 -5.78 1.63 -19.52
C VAL A 39 -5.09 2.97 -19.30
N ASN A 40 -5.26 3.53 -18.11
CA ASN A 40 -4.63 4.77 -17.69
C ASN A 40 -4.20 4.65 -16.23
N LEU A 41 -2.89 4.49 -16.02
CA LEU A 41 -2.23 4.29 -14.73
C LEU A 41 -1.30 5.47 -14.41
N ASN A 42 -1.01 5.67 -13.13
CA ASN A 42 -0.04 6.66 -12.64
C ASN A 42 1.42 6.17 -12.73
N THR A 43 1.77 5.44 -13.78
CA THR A 43 3.08 4.82 -14.00
C THR A 43 3.83 5.47 -15.16
N THR A 44 5.12 5.17 -15.31
CA THR A 44 5.90 5.59 -16.48
C THR A 44 5.37 4.99 -17.79
N ASP A 45 4.90 3.73 -17.73
CA ASP A 45 4.20 3.06 -18.83
C ASP A 45 2.71 2.99 -18.49
N THR A 46 1.99 4.06 -18.85
CA THR A 46 0.63 4.36 -18.36
C THR A 46 -0.44 3.36 -18.80
N ASP A 47 -0.15 2.48 -19.76
CA ASP A 47 -1.08 1.50 -20.30
C ASP A 47 -0.59 0.04 -20.20
N LEU A 48 0.47 -0.20 -19.41
CA LEU A 48 0.92 -1.54 -19.00
C LEU A 48 0.48 -1.84 -17.56
N VAL A 49 -0.47 -2.76 -17.39
CA VAL A 49 -0.96 -3.18 -16.07
C VAL A 49 0.08 -4.07 -15.38
N PRO A 50 0.58 -3.75 -14.18
CA PRO A 50 1.49 -4.63 -13.43
C PRO A 50 0.88 -6.00 -13.09
N VAL A 51 1.68 -7.07 -13.06
CA VAL A 51 1.28 -8.33 -12.42
C VAL A 51 1.35 -8.12 -10.92
N GLY A 52 0.32 -8.54 -10.17
CA GLY A 52 0.13 -8.19 -8.76
C GLY A 52 -0.77 -6.98 -8.55
N ALA A 53 -1.10 -6.21 -9.61
CA ALA A 53 -2.03 -5.09 -9.52
C ALA A 53 -3.37 -5.53 -8.92
N ARG A 54 -3.88 -4.74 -7.98
CA ARG A 54 -5.19 -4.97 -7.36
C ARG A 54 -6.24 -4.10 -8.04
N LEU A 55 -7.46 -4.61 -8.16
CA LEU A 55 -8.54 -3.87 -8.83
C LEU A 55 -9.92 -4.20 -8.27
N TYR A 56 -10.83 -3.26 -8.48
CA TYR A 56 -12.29 -3.44 -8.37
C TYR A 56 -12.93 -3.46 -9.76
N LEU A 57 -13.99 -4.24 -9.89
CA LEU A 57 -14.85 -4.29 -11.07
C LEU A 57 -16.19 -3.61 -10.79
N ALA A 58 -16.48 -2.57 -11.55
CA ALA A 58 -17.76 -1.91 -11.47
C ALA A 58 -18.88 -2.86 -11.92
N GLY A 59 -19.96 -2.90 -11.14
CA GLY A 59 -21.11 -3.75 -11.39
C GLY A 59 -21.08 -5.09 -10.67
N GLU A 60 -19.99 -5.43 -9.98
CA GLU A 60 -20.00 -6.55 -9.05
C GLU A 60 -20.88 -6.24 -7.83
N THR A 61 -21.63 -7.24 -7.35
CA THR A 61 -22.56 -7.07 -6.21
C THR A 61 -21.80 -6.95 -4.89
N ALA A 62 -20.66 -7.64 -4.78
CA ALA A 62 -19.76 -7.55 -3.64
C ALA A 62 -18.55 -6.67 -4.03
N ASN A 63 -18.01 -5.92 -3.06
CA ASN A 63 -16.75 -5.18 -3.26
C ASN A 63 -15.56 -6.15 -3.17
N THR A 64 -15.49 -7.09 -4.11
CA THR A 64 -14.39 -8.05 -4.18
C THR A 64 -13.15 -7.36 -4.72
N VAL A 65 -12.03 -7.47 -4.00
CA VAL A 65 -10.72 -7.07 -4.53
C VAL A 65 -10.16 -8.23 -5.34
N HIS A 66 -9.80 -7.96 -6.59
CA HIS A 66 -9.13 -8.92 -7.47
C HIS A 66 -7.66 -8.58 -7.63
N THR A 67 -6.80 -9.59 -7.71
CA THR A 67 -5.37 -9.48 -7.98
C THR A 67 -5.07 -9.99 -9.38
N VAL A 68 -4.34 -9.22 -10.18
CA VAL A 68 -3.87 -9.60 -11.52
C VAL A 68 -2.77 -10.64 -11.40
N THR A 69 -3.01 -11.85 -11.89
CA THR A 69 -2.03 -12.96 -11.89
C THR A 69 -1.30 -13.11 -13.22
N ALA A 70 -1.89 -12.62 -14.30
CA ALA A 70 -1.26 -12.57 -15.62
C ALA A 70 -1.89 -11.47 -16.48
N ARG A 71 -1.20 -11.07 -17.55
CA ARG A 71 -1.67 -10.06 -18.51
C ARG A 71 -1.29 -10.43 -19.94
N THR A 72 -1.99 -9.85 -20.91
CA THR A 72 -1.68 -9.93 -22.34
C THR A 72 -1.66 -8.52 -22.94
N PRO A 73 -0.62 -8.13 -23.70
CA PRO A 73 0.67 -8.82 -23.85
C PRO A 73 1.46 -8.92 -22.54
N THR A 74 2.36 -9.89 -22.39
CA THR A 74 3.04 -10.17 -21.11
C THR A 74 4.01 -9.07 -20.67
N SER A 75 4.59 -8.32 -21.61
CA SER A 75 5.66 -7.34 -21.32
C SER A 75 5.56 -6.06 -22.15
N ASN A 76 4.51 -5.91 -22.96
CA ASN A 76 4.37 -4.80 -23.90
C ASN A 76 3.03 -4.11 -23.67
N SER A 77 3.05 -2.78 -23.71
CA SER A 77 1.84 -1.97 -23.75
C SER A 77 1.22 -1.96 -25.17
N PRO A 78 -0.11 -1.73 -25.30
CA PRO A 78 -1.07 -1.62 -24.21
C PRO A 78 -1.52 -3.00 -23.73
N THR A 79 -1.86 -3.10 -22.43
CA THR A 79 -2.51 -4.30 -21.89
C THR A 79 -3.94 -4.39 -22.43
N THR A 80 -4.28 -5.51 -23.06
CA THR A 80 -5.61 -5.77 -23.64
C THR A 80 -6.42 -6.77 -22.84
N CYS A 81 -5.78 -7.55 -21.97
CA CYS A 81 -6.42 -8.61 -21.21
C CYS A 81 -5.66 -8.88 -19.91
N VAL A 82 -6.38 -9.16 -18.82
CA VAL A 82 -5.79 -9.55 -17.54
C VAL A 82 -6.48 -10.80 -16.99
N THR A 83 -5.70 -11.68 -16.38
CA THR A 83 -6.17 -12.82 -15.59
C THR A 83 -6.15 -12.44 -14.13
N ILE A 84 -7.22 -12.75 -13.40
CA ILE A 84 -7.43 -12.26 -12.04
C ILE A 84 -7.77 -13.39 -11.06
N THR A 85 -7.47 -13.16 -9.78
CA THR A 85 -7.89 -14.00 -8.65
C THR A 85 -8.34 -13.14 -7.46
N PRO A 86 -9.44 -13.44 -6.77
CA PRO A 86 -10.48 -14.40 -7.15
C PRO A 86 -11.12 -14.06 -8.50
N VAL A 87 -11.84 -15.02 -9.10
CA VAL A 87 -12.56 -14.82 -10.36
C VAL A 87 -13.68 -13.78 -10.20
N VAL A 88 -14.17 -13.23 -11.31
CA VAL A 88 -15.28 -12.26 -11.32
C VAL A 88 -16.49 -12.82 -10.55
N GLY A 89 -17.04 -12.03 -9.63
CA GLY A 89 -18.19 -12.43 -8.82
C GLY A 89 -19.53 -12.32 -9.54
N ALA A 90 -20.62 -12.31 -8.77
CA ALA A 90 -21.95 -12.05 -9.33
C ALA A 90 -22.15 -10.55 -9.56
N GLY A 91 -22.60 -10.16 -10.75
CA GLY A 91 -22.75 -8.74 -11.07
C GLY A 91 -23.37 -8.47 -12.43
N SER A 92 -23.49 -7.18 -12.74
CA SER A 92 -23.92 -6.65 -14.05
C SER A 92 -22.76 -5.90 -14.69
N TYR A 93 -22.00 -6.59 -15.52
CA TYR A 93 -20.80 -6.05 -16.17
C TYR A 93 -21.14 -5.60 -17.59
N ASN A 94 -20.97 -4.31 -17.89
CA ASN A 94 -21.30 -3.75 -19.19
C ASN A 94 -20.10 -3.04 -19.83
N SER A 95 -19.67 -3.51 -20.99
CA SER A 95 -18.60 -2.95 -21.82
C SER A 95 -19.02 -1.70 -22.59
N GLY A 96 -20.33 -1.37 -22.61
CA GLY A 96 -20.90 -0.29 -23.42
C GLY A 96 -20.77 1.14 -22.89
N ASN A 97 -19.63 1.55 -22.31
CA ASN A 97 -19.33 2.90 -21.75
C ASN A 97 -19.48 3.08 -20.23
N SER A 98 -19.09 2.10 -19.42
CA SER A 98 -18.76 2.41 -18.03
C SER A 98 -17.32 2.95 -18.02
N GLN A 99 -17.14 4.27 -18.14
CA GLN A 99 -15.84 4.87 -17.76
C GLN A 99 -15.52 4.39 -16.35
N ASN A 100 -14.28 3.95 -16.12
CA ASN A 100 -13.83 3.37 -14.85
C ASN A 100 -14.51 2.03 -14.49
N ALA A 101 -14.86 1.21 -15.50
CA ALA A 101 -15.36 -0.15 -15.28
C ALA A 101 -14.38 -1.01 -14.45
N VAL A 102 -13.09 -0.72 -14.60
CA VAL A 102 -12.01 -1.30 -13.81
C VAL A 102 -11.32 -0.16 -13.08
N THR A 103 -11.21 -0.25 -11.76
CA THR A 103 -10.47 0.71 -10.94
C THR A 103 -9.31 0.00 -10.29
N PHE A 104 -8.08 0.43 -10.60
CA PHE A 104 -6.87 -0.11 -10.00
C PHE A 104 -6.62 0.56 -8.65
N ILE A 105 -6.19 -0.24 -7.69
CA ILE A 105 -5.85 0.18 -6.33
C ILE A 105 -4.45 -0.31 -5.97
N ASN A 106 -3.91 0.26 -4.90
CA ASN A 106 -2.58 -0.02 -4.39
C ASN A 106 -2.37 -1.52 -4.15
N GLN A 107 -1.26 -2.04 -4.66
CA GLN A 107 -0.75 -3.34 -4.28
C GLN A 107 -0.35 -3.30 -2.81
N ARG A 108 -0.54 -4.42 -2.10
CA ARG A 108 -0.14 -4.50 -0.70
C ARG A 108 0.51 -5.83 -0.38
N LEU A 109 1.51 -5.80 0.49
CA LEU A 109 2.09 -6.95 1.14
C LEU A 109 1.75 -6.92 2.62
N GLU A 110 1.20 -8.02 3.13
CA GLU A 110 0.95 -8.19 4.55
C GLU A 110 2.23 -8.61 5.27
N VAL A 111 2.60 -7.89 6.32
CA VAL A 111 3.71 -8.22 7.20
C VAL A 111 3.13 -8.69 8.53
N ASN A 112 3.22 -10.00 8.76
CA ASN A 112 2.79 -10.59 10.02
C ASN A 112 3.79 -10.25 11.12
N VAL A 113 3.36 -9.40 12.05
CA VAL A 113 4.15 -9.00 13.23
C VAL A 113 4.03 -10.09 14.29
N GLY A 114 4.66 -11.25 14.03
CA GLY A 114 4.70 -12.34 15.02
C GLY A 114 5.40 -11.91 16.31
N GLU A 115 6.57 -11.26 16.18
CA GLU A 115 7.42 -10.81 17.30
C GLU A 115 8.17 -9.49 17.00
N GLY A 116 7.67 -8.71 16.04
CA GLY A 116 8.30 -7.44 15.63
C GLY A 116 7.84 -6.23 16.45
N ASN A 117 8.46 -5.07 16.18
CA ASN A 117 8.05 -3.79 16.73
C ASN A 117 7.91 -2.77 15.58
N LEU A 118 6.96 -1.85 15.71
CA LEU A 118 6.87 -0.67 14.85
C LEU A 118 6.74 0.56 15.75
N THR A 119 7.64 1.51 15.52
CA THR A 119 7.62 2.81 16.20
C THR A 119 7.70 3.92 15.16
N PHE A 120 6.80 4.89 15.25
CA PHE A 120 6.88 6.12 14.47
C PHE A 120 6.94 7.31 15.42
N THR A 121 7.71 8.34 15.04
CA THR A 121 7.93 9.54 15.83
C THR A 121 7.55 10.77 15.03
N GLU A 122 6.53 11.49 15.49
CA GLU A 122 6.16 12.81 14.98
C GLU A 122 6.95 13.88 15.74
N SER A 123 7.70 14.71 15.02
CA SER A 123 8.48 15.80 15.60
C SER A 123 7.94 17.15 15.14
N LYS A 124 7.91 18.14 16.03
CA LYS A 124 7.61 19.54 15.70
C LYS A 124 8.64 20.46 16.32
N GLU A 125 9.19 21.35 15.51
CA GLU A 125 10.11 22.36 16.00
C GLU A 125 9.34 23.57 16.54
N TYR A 126 9.67 23.98 17.77
CA TYR A 126 9.12 25.17 18.40
C TYR A 126 10.26 26.07 18.86
N GLU A 127 10.29 27.30 18.34
CA GLU A 127 11.21 28.32 18.78
C GLU A 127 10.59 29.10 19.96
N TYR A 128 11.21 29.00 21.14
CA TYR A 128 10.78 29.70 22.34
C TYR A 128 11.55 31.03 22.47
N LEU A 129 10.92 32.12 22.06
CA LEU A 129 11.49 33.46 22.20
C LEU A 129 11.38 33.91 23.66
N ARG A 130 12.51 34.40 24.17
CA ARG A 130 12.63 34.89 25.56
C ARG A 130 12.86 36.39 25.56
N ASP A 131 12.03 37.14 26.28
CA ASP A 131 12.32 38.54 26.60
C ASP A 131 13.05 38.62 27.94
N ARG A 132 14.33 39.02 27.89
CA ARG A 132 15.21 39.21 29.07
C ARG A 132 15.24 38.03 30.03
N GLY A 133 15.21 36.82 29.50
CA GLY A 133 15.31 35.57 30.28
C GLY A 133 13.96 35.00 30.73
N ASN A 134 12.85 35.69 30.48
CA ASN A 134 11.50 35.15 30.68
C ASN A 134 10.94 34.61 29.36
N LEU A 135 10.20 33.50 29.41
CA LEU A 135 9.45 33.00 28.26
C LEU A 135 8.40 34.04 27.85
N ASP A 136 8.44 34.48 26.59
CA ASP A 136 7.55 35.52 26.07
C ASP A 136 6.57 34.95 25.05
N THR A 137 7.08 34.48 23.89
CA THR A 137 6.26 33.98 22.78
C THR A 137 6.86 32.70 22.19
N VAL A 138 6.02 31.81 21.66
CA VAL A 138 6.42 30.60 20.93
C VAL A 138 6.09 30.79 19.46
N LYS A 139 7.03 30.41 18.58
CA LYS A 139 6.81 30.31 17.13
C LYS A 139 7.02 28.88 16.67
N GLU A 140 6.26 28.47 15.67
CA GLU A 140 6.52 27.21 14.98
C GLU A 140 7.77 27.38 14.09
N GLY A 141 8.68 26.41 14.19
CA GLY A 141 9.89 26.32 13.37
C GLY A 141 9.62 25.60 12.05
N ASP A 142 10.64 24.94 11.50
CA ASP A 142 10.51 24.22 10.23
C ASP A 142 9.74 22.90 10.40
N GLU A 143 9.01 22.50 9.36
CA GLU A 143 8.34 21.20 9.32
C GLU A 143 9.37 20.06 9.37
N GLN A 144 9.12 19.07 10.23
CA GLN A 144 10.00 17.91 10.37
C GLN A 144 9.31 16.67 9.79
N PRO A 145 10.07 15.79 9.12
CA PRO A 145 9.53 14.52 8.63
C PRO A 145 9.24 13.57 9.79
N ILE A 146 8.30 12.65 9.59
CA ILE A 146 8.07 11.54 10.52
C ILE A 146 9.19 10.52 10.34
N SER A 147 9.80 10.11 11.45
CA SER A 147 10.73 8.98 11.49
C SER A 147 9.96 7.70 11.78
N VAL A 148 10.23 6.65 11.01
CA VAL A 148 9.59 5.34 11.15
C VAL A 148 10.67 4.27 11.28
N GLU A 149 10.53 3.44 12.31
CA GLU A 149 11.36 2.27 12.55
C GLU A 149 10.45 1.04 12.62
N MET A 150 10.77 0.01 11.84
CA MET A 150 10.03 -1.24 11.83
C MET A 150 10.98 -2.42 11.92
N GLU A 151 10.64 -3.41 12.72
CA GLU A 151 11.33 -4.68 12.82
C GLU A 151 10.38 -5.81 12.44
N PHE A 152 10.83 -6.69 11.55
CA PHE A 152 10.08 -7.87 11.14
C PHE A 152 10.99 -9.10 11.06
N VAL A 153 10.41 -10.27 11.36
CA VAL A 153 11.07 -11.57 11.21
C VAL A 153 10.98 -11.99 9.74
N PHE A 154 12.06 -12.53 9.18
CA PHE A 154 12.08 -13.02 7.81
C PHE A 154 12.46 -14.50 7.75
N GLU A 155 11.86 -15.22 6.80
CA GLU A 155 12.30 -16.58 6.44
C GLU A 155 13.28 -16.52 5.26
N TYR A 156 13.01 -15.65 4.28
CA TYR A 156 13.86 -15.43 3.11
C TYR A 156 14.00 -13.93 2.80
N VAL A 157 15.22 -13.50 2.48
CA VAL A 157 15.52 -12.10 2.13
C VAL A 157 15.10 -11.78 0.68
N ARG A 158 15.14 -12.76 -0.22
CA ARG A 158 14.87 -12.59 -1.65
C ARG A 158 13.91 -13.67 -2.15
N SER A 159 12.91 -13.27 -2.95
CA SER A 159 12.06 -14.23 -3.64
C SER A 159 12.80 -14.91 -4.78
N GLN A 160 12.50 -16.18 -5.03
CA GLN A 160 12.84 -16.84 -6.29
C GLN A 160 11.72 -16.54 -7.31
N SER A 161 12.01 -16.67 -8.62
CA SER A 161 10.97 -16.51 -9.65
C SER A 161 9.74 -17.38 -9.34
N GLY A 162 8.58 -16.73 -9.21
CA GLY A 162 7.31 -17.38 -8.86
C GLY A 162 7.11 -17.64 -7.36
N GLN A 163 7.86 -16.97 -6.49
CA GLN A 163 7.61 -16.92 -5.04
C GLN A 163 6.98 -15.57 -4.66
N ASP A 164 6.35 -15.54 -3.48
CA ASP A 164 5.74 -14.32 -2.94
C ASP A 164 6.79 -13.22 -2.70
N ILE A 165 6.34 -11.97 -2.82
CA ILE A 165 7.17 -10.77 -2.64
C ILE A 165 7.66 -10.72 -1.19
N THR A 166 8.97 -10.51 -0.99
CA THR A 166 9.51 -10.32 0.38
C THR A 166 9.38 -8.86 0.82
N PRO A 167 9.30 -8.58 2.14
CA PRO A 167 9.22 -7.19 2.65
C PRO A 167 10.37 -6.30 2.18
N VAL A 168 11.58 -6.84 2.06
CA VAL A 168 12.76 -6.12 1.57
C VAL A 168 12.61 -5.73 0.09
N GLU A 169 12.02 -6.61 -0.72
CA GLU A 169 11.78 -6.36 -2.13
C GLU A 169 10.70 -5.30 -2.33
N ALA A 170 9.62 -5.37 -1.55
CA ALA A 170 8.57 -4.35 -1.51
C ALA A 170 9.11 -2.95 -1.19
N ILE A 171 9.92 -2.84 -0.13
CA ILE A 171 10.51 -1.56 0.32
C ILE A 171 11.51 -0.99 -0.69
N LYS A 172 12.25 -1.85 -1.40
CA LYS A 172 13.24 -1.42 -2.39
C LYS A 172 12.68 -1.26 -3.81
N GLY A 173 11.50 -1.79 -4.10
CA GLY A 173 10.92 -1.82 -5.45
C GLY A 173 11.76 -2.65 -6.43
N ILE A 174 12.24 -3.82 -6.00
CA ILE A 174 13.13 -4.68 -6.82
C ILE A 174 12.58 -6.10 -6.99
N ASN A 175 13.11 -6.83 -7.98
CA ASN A 175 12.75 -8.23 -8.29
C ASN A 175 11.24 -8.43 -8.47
N ALA A 176 10.58 -9.18 -7.58
CA ALA A 176 9.15 -9.45 -7.63
C ALA A 176 8.29 -8.19 -7.42
N ALA A 177 8.85 -7.16 -6.78
CA ALA A 177 8.24 -5.83 -6.64
C ALA A 177 8.77 -4.82 -7.67
N ALA A 178 9.46 -5.25 -8.74
CA ALA A 178 10.01 -4.32 -9.74
C ALA A 178 8.93 -3.56 -10.53
N GLU A 179 7.70 -4.06 -10.56
CA GLU A 179 6.55 -3.39 -11.19
C GLU A 179 5.69 -2.61 -10.18
N TRP A 180 6.12 -2.50 -8.92
CA TRP A 180 5.47 -1.64 -7.93
C TRP A 180 5.69 -0.17 -8.27
N VAL A 181 4.66 0.62 -7.99
CA VAL A 181 4.66 2.05 -8.28
C VAL A 181 5.03 2.81 -7.02
N SER A 182 5.85 3.86 -7.16
CA SER A 182 6.15 4.75 -6.03
C SER A 182 4.87 5.39 -5.51
N SER A 183 4.69 5.49 -4.19
CA SER A 183 3.59 6.22 -3.55
C SER A 183 3.66 7.73 -3.83
N SER A 184 4.86 8.27 -4.08
CA SER A 184 5.03 9.70 -4.32
C SER A 184 4.35 10.15 -5.60
N SER A 185 3.72 11.32 -5.52
CA SER A 185 3.12 12.00 -6.66
C SER A 185 4.15 12.55 -7.67
N ASP A 186 5.42 12.72 -7.28
CA ASP A 186 6.49 13.14 -8.18
C ASP A 186 7.32 11.95 -8.64
N LEU A 187 7.22 11.64 -9.93
CA LEU A 187 7.94 10.54 -10.59
C LEU A 187 9.48 10.74 -10.60
N CYS A 188 9.98 11.93 -10.30
CA CYS A 188 11.40 12.22 -10.20
C CYS A 188 11.97 11.92 -8.80
N GLU A 189 11.12 11.71 -7.80
CA GLU A 189 11.56 11.40 -6.45
C GLU A 189 12.02 9.94 -6.32
N PRO A 190 12.92 9.64 -5.37
CA PRO A 190 13.25 8.26 -5.04
C PRO A 190 12.00 7.46 -4.65
N TYR A 191 12.02 6.18 -4.99
CA TYR A 191 10.96 5.22 -4.70
C TYR A 191 10.53 5.28 -3.22
N ALA A 192 9.23 5.44 -3.02
CA ALA A 192 8.59 5.47 -1.72
C ALA A 192 7.42 4.48 -1.69
N VAL A 193 7.10 4.02 -0.49
CA VAL A 193 5.97 3.12 -0.22
C VAL A 193 5.12 3.70 0.90
N ASP A 194 3.85 3.31 0.97
CA ASP A 194 2.99 3.65 2.09
C ASP A 194 3.01 2.53 3.12
N ILE A 195 3.09 2.88 4.41
CA ILE A 195 2.94 1.92 5.50
C ILE A 195 1.57 2.12 6.12
N LEU A 196 0.73 1.10 6.04
CA LEU A 196 -0.61 1.09 6.62
C LEU A 196 -0.65 0.12 7.79
N LEU A 197 -0.95 0.62 8.99
CA LEU A 197 -1.24 -0.20 10.15
C LEU A 197 -2.76 -0.28 10.31
N LYS A 198 -3.28 -1.49 10.40
CA LYS A 198 -4.70 -1.76 10.54
C LYS A 198 -4.95 -2.46 11.86
N HIS A 199 -5.63 -1.78 12.77
CA HIS A 199 -6.01 -2.32 14.07
C HIS A 199 -7.48 -2.74 14.03
N CYS A 200 -7.70 -4.04 13.89
CA CYS A 200 -9.04 -4.64 13.90
C CYS A 200 -9.44 -4.93 15.35
N VAL A 201 -10.54 -4.33 15.83
CA VAL A 201 -10.97 -4.55 17.21
C VAL A 201 -11.71 -5.90 17.28
N PRO A 202 -11.20 -6.91 18.02
CA PRO A 202 -11.66 -8.30 17.88
C PRO A 202 -13.08 -8.56 18.38
N CYS A 203 -13.69 -7.63 19.14
CA CYS A 203 -15.12 -7.63 19.45
C CYS A 203 -15.52 -6.31 20.14
N GLY A 204 -16.54 -5.62 19.61
CA GLY A 204 -17.07 -4.40 20.21
C GLY A 204 -18.05 -3.65 19.33
N THR A 205 -18.57 -2.54 19.83
CA THR A 205 -19.24 -1.49 19.02
C THR A 205 -18.27 -0.37 18.65
N ASP A 206 -16.98 -0.56 18.94
CA ASP A 206 -15.95 0.43 18.69
C ASP A 206 -15.48 0.29 17.24
N HIS A 207 -15.29 1.43 16.57
CA HIS A 207 -14.74 1.47 15.22
C HIS A 207 -13.28 1.02 15.20
N ASP A 208 -12.91 0.31 14.13
CA ASP A 208 -11.53 -0.03 13.79
C ASP A 208 -10.69 1.22 13.60
N GLN A 209 -9.37 1.05 13.60
CA GLN A 209 -8.44 2.16 13.46
C GLN A 209 -7.36 1.84 12.44
N ASP A 210 -7.21 2.72 11.47
CA ASP A 210 -6.11 2.67 10.52
C ASP A 210 -5.16 3.83 10.77
N ILE A 211 -3.86 3.55 10.64
CA ILE A 211 -2.79 4.53 10.71
C ILE A 211 -1.99 4.40 9.42
N LEU A 212 -2.06 5.43 8.57
CA LEU A 212 -1.34 5.52 7.32
C LEU A 212 -0.14 6.47 7.48
N LEU A 213 1.03 5.95 7.13
CA LEU A 213 2.31 6.66 7.05
C LEU A 213 2.68 6.74 5.57
N PRO A 214 2.31 7.84 4.88
CA PRO A 214 2.52 7.96 3.44
C PRO A 214 3.97 8.26 3.10
N ASP A 215 4.38 7.93 1.87
CA ASP A 215 5.67 8.31 1.28
C ASP A 215 6.90 7.94 2.13
N PHE A 216 6.87 6.75 2.73
CA PHE A 216 7.99 6.19 3.47
C PHE A 216 9.15 5.85 2.55
N ARG A 217 10.34 6.34 2.91
CA ARG A 217 11.61 6.04 2.25
C ARG A 217 12.56 5.43 3.24
N TRP A 218 13.07 4.25 2.92
CA TRP A 218 14.07 3.58 3.74
C TRP A 218 15.42 4.31 3.65
N GLU A 219 16.09 4.44 4.78
CA GLU A 219 17.43 5.04 4.91
C GLU A 219 18.44 3.97 5.35
N SER A 220 18.05 3.08 6.26
CA SER A 220 18.86 1.94 6.69
C SER A 220 18.07 0.63 6.70
N LEU A 221 18.79 -0.46 6.47
CA LEU A 221 18.31 -1.82 6.60
C LEU A 221 19.39 -2.64 7.30
N ASP A 222 19.08 -3.07 8.52
CA ASP A 222 19.98 -3.84 9.36
C ASP A 222 19.49 -5.29 9.43
N TYR A 223 20.39 -6.22 9.09
CA TYR A 223 20.08 -7.64 8.98
C TYR A 223 20.70 -8.40 10.16
N ASP A 224 19.88 -8.93 11.06
CA ASP A 224 20.31 -9.85 12.11
C ASP A 224 20.00 -11.29 11.71
N LEU A 225 21.04 -12.00 11.22
CA LEU A 225 20.91 -13.40 10.82
C LEU A 225 20.76 -14.36 12.01
N GLN A 226 21.14 -13.94 13.23
CA GLN A 226 21.03 -14.77 14.42
C GLN A 226 19.60 -14.74 14.96
N ALA A 227 18.98 -13.57 14.96
CA ALA A 227 17.58 -13.39 15.36
C ALA A 227 16.58 -13.65 14.21
N ALA A 228 17.08 -13.77 12.97
CA ALA A 228 16.27 -13.79 11.75
C ALA A 228 15.35 -12.56 11.64
N THR A 229 15.83 -11.40 12.10
CA THR A 229 15.10 -10.12 12.04
C THR A 229 15.75 -9.14 11.09
N ILE A 230 14.93 -8.29 10.49
CA ILE A 230 15.36 -7.14 9.71
C ILE A 230 14.74 -5.91 10.35
N SER A 231 15.60 -4.96 10.70
CA SER A 231 15.19 -3.63 11.12
C SER A 231 15.32 -2.67 9.94
N VAL A 232 14.25 -1.94 9.64
CA VAL A 232 14.23 -0.87 8.65
C VAL A 232 13.98 0.45 9.36
N SER A 233 14.80 1.44 9.06
CA SER A 233 14.58 2.82 9.50
C SER A 233 14.47 3.73 8.28
N GLY A 234 13.66 4.77 8.40
CA GLY A 234 13.45 5.73 7.33
C GLY A 234 12.56 6.88 7.73
N GLN A 235 12.19 7.68 6.73
CA GLN A 235 11.43 8.90 6.92
C GLN A 235 10.28 9.01 5.92
N CYS A 236 9.18 9.61 6.38
CA CYS A 236 8.04 9.98 5.56
C CYS A 236 8.06 11.49 5.30
N ASN A 237 7.76 11.92 4.07
CA ASN A 237 7.69 13.34 3.70
C ASN A 237 6.37 14.00 4.13
N VAL A 238 5.97 13.77 5.39
CA VAL A 238 4.78 14.35 6.02
C VAL A 238 5.07 14.67 7.48
N SER A 239 4.31 15.60 8.05
CA SER A 239 4.46 16.06 9.44
C SER A 239 3.54 15.37 10.44
N ASN A 240 2.46 14.71 9.99
CA ASN A 240 1.55 13.95 10.85
C ASN A 240 1.07 12.68 10.12
N ALA A 241 0.89 11.59 10.86
CA ALA A 241 0.32 10.36 10.35
C ALA A 241 -1.18 10.56 10.09
N THR A 242 -1.71 9.90 9.05
CA THR A 242 -3.15 9.93 8.78
C THR A 242 -3.81 8.83 9.59
N VAL A 243 -4.62 9.22 10.58
CA VAL A 243 -5.34 8.27 11.44
C VAL A 243 -6.83 8.31 11.12
N THR A 244 -7.39 7.19 10.69
CA THR A 244 -8.82 7.05 10.39
C THR A 244 -9.47 6.04 11.31
N ARG A 245 -10.77 6.24 11.56
CA ARG A 245 -11.61 5.30 12.31
C ARG A 245 -12.87 5.01 11.50
N SER A 246 -13.09 3.75 11.20
CA SER A 246 -14.22 3.28 10.39
C SER A 246 -14.57 1.83 10.75
N ASP A 247 -15.77 1.39 10.35
CA ASP A 247 -16.10 -0.03 10.35
C ASP A 247 -15.49 -0.64 9.10
N ASP A 248 -14.35 -1.34 9.24
CA ASP A 248 -13.64 -1.86 8.08
C ASP A 248 -14.12 -3.27 7.73
N SER A 249 -14.57 -3.44 6.49
CA SER A 249 -15.09 -4.73 6.00
C SER A 249 -14.04 -5.84 5.96
N GLU A 250 -12.75 -5.52 5.99
CA GLU A 250 -11.69 -6.55 6.03
C GLU A 250 -11.37 -7.04 7.45
N CYS A 251 -11.90 -6.37 8.49
CA CYS A 251 -11.79 -6.79 9.89
C CYS A 251 -12.93 -7.72 10.34
N ALA A 252 -13.89 -8.03 9.45
CA ALA A 252 -15.13 -8.77 9.72
C ALA A 252 -15.01 -10.29 9.51
#